data_AF-A0A925T713-F1
#
_entry.id   AF-A0A925T713-F1
#
_cell.length_a   1.000
_cell.length_b   1.000
_cell.length_c   1.000
_cell.angle_alpha   90.00
_cell.angle_beta   90.00
_cell.angle_gamma   90.00
#
_symmetry.space_group_name_H-M   'P 1'
#
loop_
_entity.id
_entity.type
_entity.pdbx_description
1 polymer ?
#
loop_
_entity_poly.entity_id
_entity_poly.type
_entity_poly.pdbx_seq_one_letter_code
_entity_poly.pdbx_strand_id
1 'polypeptide(L)'
;MKNKIYFALLASLFMDSCQKLDREFITDVSQEQIEASFDRTAQLLNAVYVELREGFLDIGGTAMMASATDEAEHAQENSPVQNFNNGSWNSINNPNNVWASYYRGIRRANFFLESIGKVNLDLYKLDPSISQQSIYRTRLFEMERWKYEARFLRAFFYFELVKRYGGVPIINQTLGLEDIADVKRNTLQECIDFIKSECDSVATVMIPGIDVNRTPGLIPVSYGTSAAELGRVTRGAALALKSKVLLYAASELFNNPSWAGAYSNKELISLSGESRTQRWQAASDAALAVITAYGATTLTISYNNLFNAGSLSQTEMIFIRRNTASNSFEQANFPIGLQGRSGTNPS
;
A
#
# COMPACT_ATOMS: atom_id res chain seq x y z
N MET A 1 -58.05 -51.80 26.33
CA MET A 1 -56.78 -51.73 25.56
C MET A 1 -56.59 -50.40 24.80
N LYS A 2 -57.66 -49.66 24.45
CA LYS A 2 -57.55 -48.37 23.73
C LYS A 2 -56.87 -47.24 24.53
N ASN A 3 -57.02 -47.17 25.85
CA ASN A 3 -56.40 -46.10 26.68
C ASN A 3 -54.88 -46.25 26.89
N LYS A 4 -54.30 -47.43 26.64
CA LYS A 4 -52.83 -47.64 26.70
C LYS A 4 -52.13 -47.21 25.41
N ILE A 5 -52.87 -47.14 24.30
CA ILE A 5 -52.35 -46.71 22.99
C ILE A 5 -52.20 -45.18 22.94
N TYR A 6 -53.14 -44.44 23.52
CA TYR A 6 -53.04 -42.97 23.60
C TYR A 6 -51.89 -42.50 24.52
N PHE A 7 -51.58 -43.24 25.59
CA PHE A 7 -50.47 -42.91 26.47
C PHE A 7 -49.09 -43.19 25.82
N ALA A 8 -49.01 -44.22 24.97
CA ALA A 8 -47.81 -44.49 24.18
C ALA A 8 -47.59 -43.47 23.04
N LEU A 9 -48.68 -42.97 22.42
CA LEU A 9 -48.63 -41.93 21.39
C LEU A 9 -48.32 -40.53 21.94
N LEU A 10 -48.71 -40.22 23.19
CA LEU A 10 -48.34 -38.97 23.85
C LEU A 10 -46.88 -38.98 24.33
N ALA A 11 -46.34 -40.14 24.72
CA ALA A 11 -44.95 -40.29 25.14
C ALA A 11 -43.95 -40.22 23.97
N SER A 12 -44.37 -40.60 22.75
CA SER A 12 -43.54 -40.45 21.54
C SER A 12 -43.44 -39.01 21.02
N LEU A 13 -44.30 -38.09 21.49
CA LEU A 13 -44.28 -36.66 21.12
C LEU A 13 -43.32 -35.81 21.98
N PHE A 14 -42.68 -36.40 22.99
CA PHE A 14 -41.72 -35.71 23.87
C PHE A 14 -40.25 -36.06 23.60
N MET A 15 -39.94 -36.88 22.59
CA MET A 15 -38.54 -37.24 22.27
C MET A 15 -37.88 -36.39 21.17
N ASP A 16 -38.58 -35.40 20.61
CA ASP A 16 -38.02 -34.40 19.68
C ASP A 16 -37.69 -33.05 20.35
N SER A 17 -37.51 -33.02 21.68
CA SER A 17 -36.97 -31.84 22.35
C SER A 17 -35.44 -31.89 22.39
N CYS A 18 -34.82 -30.96 21.66
CA CYS A 18 -33.39 -30.65 21.64
C CYS A 18 -32.45 -31.65 20.93
N GLN A 19 -32.51 -31.66 19.59
CA GLN A 19 -31.27 -31.73 18.82
C GLN A 19 -30.92 -30.34 18.28
N LYS A 20 -29.71 -29.88 18.62
CA LYS A 20 -29.04 -28.63 18.21
C LYS A 20 -29.45 -27.34 18.92
N LEU A 21 -28.82 -27.12 20.07
CA LEU A 21 -28.25 -25.80 20.37
C LEU A 21 -26.94 -25.93 21.15
N ASP A 22 -26.03 -26.77 20.66
CA ASP A 22 -24.61 -26.53 20.93
C ASP A 22 -24.27 -25.29 20.12
N ARG A 23 -24.33 -24.11 20.76
CA ARG A 23 -23.62 -22.95 20.24
C ARG A 23 -22.16 -23.33 20.35
N GLU A 24 -21.59 -23.85 19.26
CA GLU A 24 -20.15 -23.77 19.09
C GLU A 24 -19.78 -22.31 19.39
N PHE A 25 -18.90 -22.11 20.37
CA PHE A 25 -18.29 -20.82 20.54
C PHE A 25 -17.50 -20.59 19.26
N ILE A 26 -18.12 -19.92 18.29
CA ILE A 26 -17.43 -19.43 17.11
C ILE A 26 -16.49 -18.36 17.65
N THR A 27 -15.27 -18.78 18.00
CA THR A 27 -14.17 -17.89 18.38
C THR A 27 -13.65 -17.12 17.16
N ASP A 28 -14.02 -17.58 15.96
CA ASP A 28 -13.45 -17.17 14.70
C ASP A 28 -14.44 -16.29 13.95
N VAL A 29 -14.07 -15.03 13.73
CA VAL A 29 -14.90 -14.10 12.94
C VAL A 29 -14.86 -14.54 11.48
N SER A 30 -16.03 -14.83 10.89
CA SER A 30 -16.10 -15.25 9.48
C SER A 30 -15.71 -14.12 8.53
N GLN A 31 -15.32 -14.46 7.31
CA GLN A 31 -15.02 -13.44 6.29
C GLN A 31 -16.24 -12.54 6.04
N GLU A 32 -17.45 -13.10 5.94
CA GLU A 32 -18.67 -12.32 5.74
C GLU A 32 -18.91 -11.34 6.89
N GLN A 33 -18.64 -11.75 8.14
CA GLN A 33 -18.75 -10.88 9.30
C GLN A 33 -17.71 -9.75 9.30
N ILE A 34 -16.52 -10.00 8.77
CA ILE A 34 -15.49 -8.97 8.56
C ILE A 34 -15.95 -7.99 7.49
N GLU A 35 -16.36 -8.49 6.33
CA GLU A 35 -16.72 -7.69 5.16
C GLU A 35 -18.01 -6.89 5.37
N ALA A 36 -18.95 -7.39 6.17
CA ALA A 36 -20.16 -6.65 6.54
C ALA A 36 -19.89 -5.50 7.52
N SER A 37 -18.78 -5.54 8.27
CA SER A 37 -18.47 -4.55 9.31
C SER A 37 -17.62 -3.41 8.75
N PHE A 38 -18.10 -2.17 8.94
CA PHE A 38 -17.38 -0.95 8.57
C PHE A 38 -16.01 -0.86 9.25
N ASP A 39 -15.95 -1.06 10.56
CA ASP A 39 -14.71 -0.90 11.35
C ASP A 39 -13.68 -1.99 11.01
N ARG A 40 -14.12 -3.23 10.81
CA ARG A 40 -13.22 -4.32 10.40
C ARG A 40 -12.71 -4.12 8.98
N THR A 41 -13.55 -3.61 8.08
CA THR A 41 -13.13 -3.26 6.73
C THR A 41 -12.11 -2.11 6.72
N ALA A 42 -12.24 -1.13 7.63
CA ALA A 42 -11.21 -0.11 7.84
C ALA A 42 -9.86 -0.73 8.27
N GLN A 43 -9.90 -1.76 9.13
CA GLN A 43 -8.69 -2.49 9.54
C GLN A 43 -8.05 -3.27 8.38
N LEU A 44 -8.84 -3.77 7.41
CA LEU A 44 -8.31 -4.37 6.20
C LEU A 44 -7.48 -3.36 5.39
N LEU A 45 -7.95 -2.12 5.24
CA LEU A 45 -7.16 -1.06 4.61
C LEU A 45 -5.87 -0.77 5.39
N ASN A 46 -5.95 -0.67 6.72
CA ASN A 46 -4.77 -0.45 7.56
C ASN A 46 -3.73 -1.58 7.38
N ALA A 47 -4.19 -2.82 7.20
CA ALA A 47 -3.31 -3.95 6.90
C ALA A 47 -2.58 -3.82 5.55
N VAL A 48 -3.12 -3.05 4.60
CA VAL A 48 -2.40 -2.67 3.36
C VAL A 48 -1.30 -1.66 3.68
N TYR A 49 -1.58 -0.62 4.46
CA TYR A 49 -0.60 0.38 4.86
C TYR A 49 0.60 -0.20 5.63
N VAL A 50 0.38 -1.23 6.45
CA VAL A 50 1.45 -1.92 7.20
C VAL A 50 2.53 -2.50 6.29
N GLU A 51 2.21 -2.81 5.03
CA GLU A 51 3.17 -3.35 4.05
C GLU A 51 4.11 -2.29 3.47
N LEU A 52 3.88 -1.01 3.74
CA LEU A 52 4.85 0.04 3.46
C LEU A 52 6.10 -0.20 4.32
N ARG A 53 7.25 -0.29 3.65
CA ARG A 53 8.55 -0.41 4.30
C ARG A 53 8.97 0.92 4.93
N GLU A 54 9.79 0.82 5.97
CA GLU A 54 10.31 1.98 6.69
C GLU A 54 11.46 2.69 5.96
N GLY A 55 12.27 1.95 5.19
CA GLY A 55 13.37 2.51 4.41
C GLY A 55 14.70 2.61 5.15
N PHE A 56 14.70 2.86 6.46
CA PHE A 56 15.95 3.15 7.20
C PHE A 56 16.80 1.92 7.53
N LEU A 57 16.22 0.78 7.90
CA LEU A 57 16.97 -0.44 8.26
C LEU A 57 16.60 -1.61 7.35
N ASP A 58 16.37 -1.31 6.08
CA ASP A 58 15.73 -2.23 5.14
C ASP A 58 16.63 -3.38 4.66
N ILE A 59 17.95 -3.27 4.81
CA ILE A 59 18.88 -4.34 4.46
C ILE A 59 19.31 -5.09 5.72
N GLY A 60 18.99 -6.38 5.80
CA GLY A 60 19.35 -7.24 6.93
C GLY A 60 18.73 -6.83 8.28
N GLY A 61 17.85 -5.83 8.32
CA GLY A 61 17.31 -5.26 9.56
C GLY A 61 18.27 -4.31 10.29
N THR A 62 19.41 -3.97 9.68
CA THR A 62 20.49 -3.25 10.38
C THR A 62 21.15 -2.15 9.53
N ALA A 63 21.08 -2.23 8.20
CA ALA A 63 21.78 -1.32 7.31
C ALA A 63 20.82 -0.43 6.51
N MET A 64 21.22 0.84 6.34
CA MET A 64 20.59 1.75 5.38
C MET A 64 21.05 1.40 3.96
N MET A 65 20.20 1.68 2.96
CA MET A 65 20.58 1.54 1.54
C MET A 65 21.76 2.43 1.14
N ALA A 66 22.01 3.53 1.87
CA ALA A 66 23.16 4.41 1.65
C ALA A 66 24.49 3.64 1.69
N SER A 67 24.59 2.60 2.54
CA SER A 67 25.80 1.76 2.63
C SER A 67 26.01 0.78 1.47
N ALA A 68 25.05 0.70 0.55
CA ALA A 68 25.21 -0.02 -0.72
C ALA A 68 25.67 0.93 -1.86
N THR A 69 26.00 2.17 -1.52
CA THR A 69 26.42 3.23 -2.44
C THR A 69 27.63 3.96 -1.85
N ASP A 70 28.12 5.00 -2.52
CA ASP A 70 29.23 5.85 -2.08
C ASP A 70 28.84 6.89 -1.01
N GLU A 71 27.58 6.91 -0.53
CA GLU A 71 27.12 7.84 0.51
C GLU A 71 27.55 7.45 1.94
N ALA A 72 27.76 6.15 2.21
CA ALA A 72 27.98 5.64 3.57
C ALA A 72 28.73 4.30 3.57
N GLU A 73 29.31 3.94 4.72
CA GLU A 73 29.94 2.64 4.96
C GLU A 73 29.25 1.92 6.13
N HIS A 74 29.07 0.60 6.02
CA HIS A 74 28.47 -0.19 7.10
C HIS A 74 29.54 -0.93 7.88
N ALA A 75 29.70 -0.63 9.16
CA ALA A 75 30.80 -1.13 9.98
C ALA A 75 30.82 -2.66 10.15
N GLN A 76 29.68 -3.33 9.99
CA GLN A 76 29.58 -4.79 10.14
C GLN A 76 29.88 -5.50 8.82
N GLU A 77 31.03 -6.16 8.74
CA GLU A 77 31.51 -6.89 7.55
C GLU A 77 30.58 -8.04 7.12
N ASN A 78 29.85 -8.64 8.05
CA ASN A 78 28.91 -9.74 7.76
C ASN A 78 27.48 -9.25 7.43
N SER A 79 27.26 -7.95 7.37
CA SER A 79 25.94 -7.40 7.04
C SER A 79 25.56 -7.73 5.59
N PRO A 80 24.30 -8.12 5.31
CA PRO A 80 23.86 -8.41 3.96
C PRO A 80 24.05 -7.26 2.96
N VAL A 81 24.21 -6.02 3.44
CA VAL A 81 24.48 -4.85 2.57
C VAL A 81 25.82 -4.96 1.86
N GLN A 82 26.80 -5.65 2.47
CA GLN A 82 28.13 -5.85 1.88
C GLN A 82 28.08 -6.70 0.61
N ASN A 83 27.00 -7.48 0.41
CA ASN A 83 26.81 -8.26 -0.81
C ASN A 83 26.60 -7.38 -2.06
N PHE A 84 26.15 -6.12 -1.89
CA PHE A 84 26.12 -5.14 -2.98
C PHE A 84 27.54 -4.68 -3.34
N ASN A 85 28.34 -4.32 -2.34
CA ASN A 85 29.67 -3.75 -2.49
C ASN A 85 30.68 -4.75 -3.07
N ASN A 86 30.62 -6.01 -2.63
CA ASN A 86 31.52 -7.06 -3.11
C ASN A 86 30.98 -7.82 -4.34
N GLY A 87 29.78 -7.49 -4.82
CA GLY A 87 29.16 -8.11 -6.00
C GLY A 87 28.72 -9.58 -5.83
N SER A 88 28.59 -10.08 -4.59
CA SER A 88 28.22 -11.48 -4.31
C SER A 88 26.72 -11.78 -4.33
N TRP A 89 25.87 -10.77 -4.53
CA TRP A 89 24.43 -10.95 -4.70
C TRP A 89 24.08 -11.70 -6.00
N ASN A 90 23.03 -12.52 -5.96
CA ASN A 90 22.60 -13.34 -7.09
C ASN A 90 21.11 -13.73 -6.95
N SER A 91 20.60 -14.61 -7.83
CA SER A 91 19.20 -15.03 -7.83
C SER A 91 18.76 -15.79 -6.56
N ILE A 92 19.70 -16.41 -5.84
CA ILE A 92 19.45 -17.13 -4.59
C ILE A 92 19.64 -16.19 -3.40
N ASN A 93 20.73 -15.40 -3.42
CA ASN A 93 21.09 -14.47 -2.35
C ASN A 93 20.88 -13.01 -2.80
N ASN A 94 19.69 -12.47 -2.57
CA ASN A 94 19.35 -11.08 -2.85
C ASN A 94 19.06 -10.32 -1.54
N PRO A 95 19.94 -9.42 -1.08
CA PRO A 95 19.77 -8.69 0.17
C PRO A 95 18.54 -7.76 0.20
N ASN A 96 18.02 -7.35 -0.97
CA ASN A 96 16.83 -6.52 -1.10
C ASN A 96 15.66 -7.32 -1.71
N ASN A 97 15.52 -8.60 -1.37
CA ASN A 97 14.39 -9.40 -1.82
C ASN A 97 13.08 -8.94 -1.17
N VAL A 98 12.24 -8.26 -1.96
CA VAL A 98 10.97 -7.68 -1.53
C VAL A 98 9.75 -8.33 -2.18
N TRP A 99 9.97 -9.31 -3.05
CA TRP A 99 8.94 -9.92 -3.89
C TRP A 99 7.73 -10.39 -3.08
N ALA A 100 7.97 -11.25 -2.09
CA ALA A 100 6.91 -11.80 -1.25
C ALA A 100 6.18 -10.72 -0.43
N SER A 101 6.89 -9.69 0.04
CA SER A 101 6.29 -8.62 0.85
C SER A 101 5.33 -7.77 0.01
N TYR A 102 5.76 -7.34 -1.17
CA TYR A 102 4.93 -6.49 -2.02
C TYR A 102 3.78 -7.25 -2.67
N TYR A 103 3.94 -8.53 -3.04
CA TYR A 103 2.79 -9.34 -3.46
C TYR A 103 1.80 -9.63 -2.32
N ARG A 104 2.26 -9.73 -1.08
CA ARG A 104 1.36 -9.77 0.09
C ARG A 104 0.57 -8.47 0.22
N GLY A 105 1.21 -7.32 0.05
CA GLY A 105 0.54 -6.01 0.01
C GLY A 105 -0.47 -5.88 -1.13
N ILE A 106 -0.11 -6.31 -2.34
CA ILE A 106 -1.00 -6.35 -3.50
C ILE A 106 -2.21 -7.24 -3.23
N ARG A 107 -2.02 -8.45 -2.70
CA ARG A 107 -3.12 -9.35 -2.33
C ARG A 107 -4.05 -8.71 -1.30
N ARG A 108 -3.50 -8.07 -0.25
CA ARG A 108 -4.30 -7.36 0.76
C ARG A 108 -5.11 -6.21 0.15
N ALA A 109 -4.51 -5.45 -0.77
CA ALA A 109 -5.20 -4.38 -1.49
C ALA A 109 -6.34 -4.92 -2.35
N ASN A 110 -6.12 -6.01 -3.10
CA ASN A 110 -7.15 -6.66 -3.91
C ASN A 110 -8.30 -7.15 -3.04
N PHE A 111 -7.98 -7.88 -1.96
CA PHE A 111 -8.97 -8.36 -1.01
C PHE A 111 -9.80 -7.21 -0.42
N PHE A 112 -9.16 -6.13 0.03
CA PHE A 112 -9.87 -4.94 0.50
C PHE A 112 -10.82 -4.36 -0.56
N LEU A 113 -10.36 -4.24 -1.81
CA LEU A 113 -11.16 -3.70 -2.91
C LEU A 113 -12.36 -4.59 -3.28
N GLU A 114 -12.24 -5.90 -3.09
CA GLU A 114 -13.33 -6.87 -3.24
C GLU A 114 -14.31 -6.82 -2.05
N SER A 115 -13.80 -6.57 -0.84
CA SER A 115 -14.58 -6.55 0.41
C SER A 115 -15.36 -5.25 0.64
N ILE A 116 -14.79 -4.10 0.29
CA ILE A 116 -15.34 -2.76 0.64
C ILE A 116 -16.76 -2.51 0.12
N GLY A 117 -17.17 -3.17 -0.96
CA GLY A 117 -18.53 -3.08 -1.49
C GLY A 117 -19.60 -3.82 -0.66
N LYS A 118 -19.19 -4.66 0.29
CA LYS A 118 -20.06 -5.58 1.04
C LYS A 118 -20.43 -5.06 2.45
N VAL A 119 -19.88 -3.92 2.85
CA VAL A 119 -20.16 -3.31 4.16
C VAL A 119 -21.65 -3.02 4.29
N ASN A 120 -22.25 -3.51 5.38
CA ASN A 120 -23.65 -3.26 5.68
C ASN A 120 -23.79 -1.95 6.48
N LEU A 121 -24.49 -0.97 5.90
CA LEU A 121 -24.82 0.31 6.52
C LEU A 121 -26.34 0.50 6.72
N ASP A 122 -27.14 -0.57 6.65
CA ASP A 122 -28.60 -0.51 6.72
C ASP A 122 -29.10 0.14 8.01
N LEU A 123 -28.39 -0.07 9.12
CA LEU A 123 -28.67 0.58 10.40
C LEU A 123 -28.76 2.11 10.29
N TYR A 124 -27.91 2.73 9.47
CA TYR A 124 -27.87 4.18 9.27
C TYR A 124 -28.71 4.61 8.07
N LYS A 125 -28.78 3.79 7.02
CA LYS A 125 -29.53 4.06 5.80
C LYS A 125 -31.04 4.09 6.04
N LEU A 126 -31.55 3.17 6.86
CA LEU A 126 -33.00 2.98 7.10
C LEU A 126 -33.55 3.89 8.20
N ASP A 127 -32.69 4.53 9.00
CA ASP A 127 -33.09 5.48 10.04
C ASP A 127 -33.12 6.91 9.46
N PRO A 128 -34.30 7.56 9.36
CA PRO A 128 -34.42 8.88 8.74
C PRO A 128 -33.92 10.03 9.63
N SER A 129 -33.51 9.79 10.87
CA SER A 129 -33.02 10.83 11.77
C SER A 129 -31.76 11.52 11.21
N ILE A 130 -31.67 12.83 11.41
CA ILE A 130 -30.59 13.67 10.86
C ILE A 130 -29.21 13.17 11.32
N SER A 131 -29.09 12.73 12.58
CA SER A 131 -27.84 12.21 13.12
C SER A 131 -27.39 10.92 12.41
N GLN A 132 -28.30 9.98 12.17
CA GLN A 132 -27.97 8.71 11.53
C GLN A 132 -27.68 8.88 10.04
N GLN A 133 -28.41 9.76 9.36
CA GLN A 133 -28.15 10.12 7.97
C GLN A 133 -26.81 10.83 7.79
N SER A 134 -26.37 11.63 8.77
CA SER A 134 -25.03 12.23 8.78
C SER A 134 -23.92 11.19 8.88
N ILE A 135 -24.09 10.18 9.75
CA ILE A 135 -23.15 9.05 9.86
C ILE A 135 -23.11 8.24 8.57
N TYR A 136 -24.28 7.93 7.98
CA TYR A 136 -24.37 7.19 6.72
C TYR A 136 -23.56 7.87 5.61
N ARG A 137 -23.74 9.18 5.43
CA ARG A 137 -23.00 9.99 4.44
C ARG A 137 -21.50 10.00 4.71
N THR A 138 -21.10 10.15 5.96
CA THR A 138 -19.68 10.14 6.37
C THR A 138 -19.03 8.81 6.06
N ARG A 139 -19.68 7.69 6.40
CA ARG A 139 -19.15 6.35 6.12
C ARG A 139 -19.06 6.04 4.64
N LEU A 140 -20.06 6.43 3.84
CA LEU A 140 -19.99 6.31 2.39
C LEU A 140 -18.80 7.08 1.80
N PHE A 141 -18.56 8.30 2.30
CA PHE A 141 -17.42 9.11 1.89
C PHE A 141 -16.09 8.42 2.23
N GLU A 142 -15.96 7.94 3.47
CA GLU A 142 -14.74 7.26 3.92
C GLU A 142 -14.48 6.00 3.10
N MET A 143 -15.49 5.17 2.87
CA MET A 143 -15.38 3.97 2.05
C MET A 143 -14.97 4.26 0.62
N GLU A 144 -15.53 5.32 0.01
CA GLU A 144 -15.15 5.72 -1.35
C GLU A 144 -13.69 6.17 -1.39
N ARG A 145 -13.28 7.03 -0.45
CA ARG A 145 -11.88 7.45 -0.30
C ARG A 145 -10.95 6.24 -0.14
N TRP A 146 -11.28 5.32 0.75
CA TRP A 146 -10.48 4.13 1.08
C TRP A 146 -10.19 3.23 -0.13
N LYS A 147 -11.13 3.11 -1.09
CA LYS A 147 -10.89 2.39 -2.36
C LYS A 147 -9.68 2.95 -3.10
N TYR A 148 -9.58 4.27 -3.19
CA TYR A 148 -8.49 4.93 -3.92
C TYR A 148 -7.19 4.90 -3.15
N GLU A 149 -7.23 4.93 -1.83
CA GLU A 149 -6.03 4.69 -1.01
C GLU A 149 -5.47 3.28 -1.27
N ALA A 150 -6.32 2.25 -1.30
CA ALA A 150 -5.90 0.89 -1.61
C ALA A 150 -5.32 0.77 -3.03
N ARG A 151 -5.94 1.41 -4.03
CA ARG A 151 -5.43 1.46 -5.42
C ARG A 151 -4.05 2.13 -5.48
N PHE A 152 -3.87 3.26 -4.80
CA PHE A 152 -2.56 3.90 -4.72
C PHE A 152 -1.51 2.99 -4.07
N LEU A 153 -1.83 2.37 -2.93
CA LEU A 153 -0.87 1.50 -2.24
C LEU A 153 -0.49 0.30 -3.12
N ARG A 154 -1.46 -0.29 -3.83
CA ARG A 154 -1.21 -1.33 -4.83
C ARG A 154 -0.27 -0.84 -5.94
N ALA A 155 -0.52 0.35 -6.49
CA ALA A 155 0.35 0.98 -7.49
C ALA A 155 1.77 1.24 -6.96
N PHE A 156 1.88 1.68 -5.70
CA PHE A 156 3.16 1.89 -5.03
C PHE A 156 3.96 0.57 -4.90
N PHE A 157 3.30 -0.52 -4.47
CA PHE A 157 3.94 -1.84 -4.39
C PHE A 157 4.38 -2.35 -5.76
N TYR A 158 3.57 -2.14 -6.80
CA TYR A 158 3.96 -2.45 -8.16
C TYR A 158 5.16 -1.63 -8.63
N PHE A 159 5.21 -0.33 -8.34
CA PHE A 159 6.37 0.49 -8.68
C PHE A 159 7.64 0.01 -7.97
N GLU A 160 7.54 -0.37 -6.69
CA GLU A 160 8.66 -0.91 -5.93
C GLU A 160 9.15 -2.26 -6.51
N LEU A 161 8.26 -3.10 -7.04
CA LEU A 161 8.64 -4.32 -7.76
C LEU A 161 9.28 -3.98 -9.11
N VAL A 162 8.66 -3.10 -9.89
CA VAL A 162 9.07 -2.77 -11.26
C VAL A 162 10.46 -2.18 -11.31
N LYS A 163 10.79 -1.25 -10.39
CA LYS A 163 12.12 -0.63 -10.34
C LYS A 163 13.25 -1.61 -9.99
N ARG A 164 12.93 -2.80 -9.48
CA ARG A 164 13.91 -3.85 -9.11
C ARG A 164 13.96 -4.99 -10.10
N TYR A 165 12.81 -5.41 -10.61
CA TYR A 165 12.66 -6.66 -11.37
C TYR A 165 12.25 -6.43 -12.83
N GLY A 166 11.84 -5.22 -13.21
CA GLY A 166 11.22 -4.93 -14.50
C GLY A 166 9.74 -5.34 -14.53
N GLY A 167 9.23 -5.84 -15.65
CA GLY A 167 7.85 -6.29 -15.82
C GLY A 167 7.53 -7.47 -14.90
N VAL A 168 6.46 -7.38 -14.12
CA VAL A 168 6.08 -8.41 -13.13
C VAL A 168 4.61 -8.80 -13.34
N PRO A 169 4.12 -9.93 -12.80
CA PRO A 169 2.72 -10.28 -12.96
C PRO A 169 1.75 -9.25 -12.39
N ILE A 170 0.86 -8.74 -13.22
CA ILE A 170 -0.23 -7.86 -12.80
C ILE A 170 -1.39 -8.73 -12.34
N ILE A 171 -1.72 -8.61 -11.05
CA ILE A 171 -2.72 -9.37 -10.34
C ILE A 171 -3.67 -8.34 -9.71
N ASN A 172 -4.86 -8.21 -10.28
CA ASN A 172 -5.86 -7.21 -9.89
C ASN A 172 -7.01 -7.80 -9.06
N GLN A 173 -6.94 -9.09 -8.73
CA GLN A 173 -7.90 -9.85 -7.93
C GLN A 173 -7.21 -10.76 -6.91
N THR A 174 -7.95 -11.28 -5.95
CA THR A 174 -7.48 -12.30 -5.02
C THR A 174 -7.43 -13.66 -5.71
N LEU A 175 -6.25 -14.26 -5.80
CA LEU A 175 -6.08 -15.58 -6.43
C LEU A 175 -6.31 -16.73 -5.43
N GLY A 176 -6.93 -17.82 -5.91
CA GLY A 176 -6.90 -19.13 -5.25
C GLY A 176 -5.53 -19.79 -5.38
N LEU A 177 -5.35 -20.99 -4.82
CA LEU A 177 -4.09 -21.73 -4.96
C LEU A 177 -3.94 -22.29 -6.38
N GLU A 178 -5.06 -22.68 -6.97
CA GLU A 178 -5.22 -23.21 -8.32
C GLU A 178 -4.86 -22.19 -9.41
N ASP A 179 -5.11 -20.90 -9.19
CA ASP A 179 -4.90 -19.85 -10.20
C ASP A 179 -3.42 -19.45 -10.36
N ILE A 180 -2.55 -19.81 -9.40
CA ILE A 180 -1.16 -19.33 -9.34
C ILE A 180 -0.32 -19.88 -10.48
N ALA A 181 -0.60 -21.11 -10.94
CA ALA A 181 0.20 -21.81 -11.93
C ALA A 181 0.20 -21.13 -13.31
N ASP A 182 -0.87 -20.38 -13.63
CA ASP A 182 -1.05 -19.74 -14.94
C ASP A 182 -0.56 -18.28 -14.99
N VAL A 183 -0.09 -17.75 -13.86
CA VAL A 183 0.32 -16.35 -13.74
C VAL A 183 1.65 -16.11 -14.44
N LYS A 184 1.62 -15.37 -15.55
CA LYS A 184 2.81 -14.95 -16.30
C LYS A 184 3.22 -13.53 -15.98
N ARG A 185 4.50 -13.20 -16.21
CA ARG A 185 5.00 -11.83 -16.09
C ARG A 185 4.39 -10.98 -17.20
N ASN A 186 3.93 -9.79 -16.84
CA ASN A 186 3.60 -8.74 -17.80
C ASN A 186 4.85 -8.02 -18.25
N THR A 187 4.76 -7.36 -19.40
CA THR A 187 5.82 -6.51 -19.93
C THR A 187 6.05 -5.30 -19.01
N LEU A 188 7.25 -4.70 -19.10
CA LEU A 188 7.54 -3.47 -18.36
C LEU A 188 6.54 -2.36 -18.71
N GLN A 189 6.17 -2.25 -19.99
CA GLN A 189 5.20 -1.26 -20.47
C GLN A 189 3.83 -1.45 -19.80
N GLU A 190 3.29 -2.67 -19.80
CA GLU A 190 2.01 -2.98 -19.16
C GLU A 190 2.01 -2.65 -17.66
N CYS A 191 3.12 -2.92 -16.96
CA CYS A 191 3.24 -2.57 -15.55
C CYS A 191 3.26 -1.04 -15.32
N ILE A 192 4.00 -0.29 -16.15
CA ILE A 192 4.04 1.18 -16.08
C ILE A 192 2.65 1.76 -16.35
N ASP A 193 1.95 1.25 -17.37
CA ASP A 193 0.60 1.69 -17.71
C ASP A 193 -0.42 1.37 -16.61
N PHE A 194 -0.31 0.18 -16.00
CA PHE A 194 -1.13 -0.18 -14.85
C PHE A 194 -0.93 0.80 -13.69
N ILE A 195 0.33 1.06 -13.29
CA ILE A 195 0.65 1.99 -12.19
C ILE A 195 0.12 3.39 -12.51
N LYS A 196 0.34 3.88 -13.74
CA LYS A 196 -0.17 5.17 -14.20
C LYS A 196 -1.69 5.24 -14.09
N SER A 197 -2.40 4.21 -14.56
CA SER A 197 -3.87 4.17 -14.53
C SER A 197 -4.42 4.19 -13.10
N GLU A 198 -3.78 3.48 -12.17
CA GLU A 198 -4.16 3.49 -10.76
C GLU A 198 -3.92 4.87 -10.15
N CYS A 199 -2.76 5.51 -10.41
CA CYS A 199 -2.49 6.88 -9.96
C CYS A 199 -3.48 7.90 -10.55
N ASP A 200 -3.80 7.79 -11.84
CA ASP A 200 -4.77 8.65 -12.50
C ASP A 200 -6.16 8.50 -11.89
N SER A 201 -6.58 7.27 -11.59
CA SER A 201 -7.86 7.01 -10.95
C SER A 201 -7.98 7.77 -9.62
N VAL A 202 -6.92 7.79 -8.80
CA VAL A 202 -6.86 8.49 -7.51
C VAL A 202 -6.81 10.01 -7.69
N ALA A 203 -6.12 10.49 -8.73
CA ALA A 203 -5.97 11.91 -9.00
C ALA A 203 -7.25 12.57 -9.52
N THR A 204 -8.10 11.83 -10.23
CA THR A 204 -9.33 12.34 -10.88
C THR A 204 -10.61 12.14 -10.05
N VAL A 205 -10.54 11.46 -8.91
CA VAL A 205 -11.75 11.11 -8.12
C VAL A 205 -12.46 12.35 -7.65
N MET A 206 -13.69 12.54 -8.12
CA MET A 206 -14.67 13.43 -7.51
C MET A 206 -15.55 12.59 -6.58
N ILE A 207 -15.64 12.96 -5.30
CA ILE A 207 -16.51 12.26 -4.35
C ILE A 207 -17.87 12.99 -4.32
N PRO A 208 -18.94 12.45 -4.93
CA PRO A 208 -20.22 13.14 -5.03
C PRO A 208 -20.95 13.15 -3.69
N GLY A 209 -21.57 14.28 -3.32
CA GLY A 209 -22.52 14.36 -2.19
C GLY A 209 -22.04 15.01 -0.89
N ILE A 210 -20.91 15.74 -0.91
CA ILE A 210 -20.51 16.59 0.22
C ILE A 210 -21.05 18.01 0.06
N ASP A 211 -22.01 18.35 0.92
CA ASP A 211 -22.12 19.69 1.50
C ASP A 211 -22.26 19.55 3.02
N VAL A 212 -21.22 20.00 3.73
CA VAL A 212 -21.34 20.53 5.09
C VAL A 212 -20.53 21.84 5.21
N ASN A 213 -20.49 22.65 4.13
CA ASN A 213 -19.72 23.90 3.90
C ASN A 213 -18.39 23.78 3.13
N ARG A 214 -18.14 22.73 2.34
CA ARG A 214 -17.01 22.67 1.39
C ARG A 214 -17.45 21.96 0.11
N THR A 215 -17.14 22.59 -1.02
CA THR A 215 -17.36 22.16 -2.42
C THR A 215 -17.24 20.64 -2.62
N PRO A 216 -18.06 20.01 -3.49
CA PRO A 216 -17.87 18.62 -3.91
C PRO A 216 -16.45 18.48 -4.48
N GLY A 217 -15.56 17.91 -3.67
CA GLY A 217 -14.13 18.19 -3.80
C GLY A 217 -13.36 16.89 -3.78
N LEU A 218 -12.50 16.73 -4.77
CA LEU A 218 -11.56 15.64 -4.95
C LEU A 218 -10.84 15.22 -3.64
N ILE A 219 -10.25 14.02 -3.59
CA ILE A 219 -9.27 13.67 -2.54
C ILE A 219 -8.28 14.85 -2.40
N PRO A 220 -8.02 15.35 -1.18
CA PRO A 220 -7.23 16.56 -1.00
C PRO A 220 -5.80 16.35 -1.49
N VAL A 221 -5.16 17.44 -1.96
CA VAL A 221 -3.73 17.41 -2.35
C VAL A 221 -2.84 17.14 -1.14
N SER A 222 -3.22 17.68 0.02
CA SER A 222 -2.57 17.45 1.32
C SER A 222 -3.61 17.53 2.44
N TYR A 223 -3.39 16.77 3.51
CA TYR A 223 -4.20 16.84 4.74
C TYR A 223 -3.75 17.96 5.69
N GLY A 224 -2.70 18.72 5.34
CA GLY A 224 -2.19 19.82 6.15
C GLY A 224 -1.81 19.36 7.56
N THR A 225 -2.43 19.93 8.59
CA THR A 225 -2.16 19.61 10.00
C THR A 225 -3.17 18.65 10.62
N SER A 226 -4.03 18.00 9.82
CA SER A 226 -5.05 17.06 10.31
C SER A 226 -4.42 15.77 10.83
N ALA A 227 -4.11 15.72 12.13
CA ALA A 227 -3.37 14.62 12.76
C ALA A 227 -3.99 13.21 12.54
N ALA A 228 -5.32 13.12 12.40
CA ALA A 228 -6.03 11.88 12.14
C ALA A 228 -5.79 11.32 10.72
N GLU A 229 -5.48 12.21 9.76
CA GLU A 229 -5.35 11.87 8.34
C GLU A 229 -3.89 11.93 7.85
N LEU A 230 -2.97 12.46 8.67
CA LEU A 230 -1.53 12.45 8.38
C LEU A 230 -1.03 11.02 8.12
N GLY A 231 -0.26 10.88 7.04
CA GLY A 231 0.27 9.60 6.56
C GLY A 231 -0.66 8.82 5.63
N ARG A 232 -1.91 9.27 5.44
CA ARG A 232 -2.85 8.65 4.51
C ARG A 232 -2.64 9.20 3.10
N VAL A 233 -3.03 8.42 2.11
CA VAL A 233 -2.85 8.76 0.69
C VAL A 233 -3.65 10.01 0.32
N THR A 234 -3.02 10.87 -0.47
CA THR A 234 -3.56 12.13 -0.98
C THR A 234 -3.53 12.14 -2.51
N ARG A 235 -4.23 13.10 -3.13
CA ARG A 235 -4.08 13.38 -4.56
C ARG A 235 -2.64 13.77 -4.91
N GLY A 236 -1.97 14.52 -4.04
CA GLY A 236 -0.58 14.90 -4.23
C GLY A 236 0.37 13.69 -4.26
N ALA A 237 0.14 12.70 -3.39
CA ALA A 237 0.89 11.44 -3.38
C ALA A 237 0.74 10.68 -4.71
N ALA A 238 -0.49 10.57 -5.24
CA ALA A 238 -0.75 9.89 -6.51
C ALA A 238 -0.05 10.60 -7.69
N LEU A 239 -0.12 11.93 -7.76
CA LEU A 239 0.57 12.71 -8.78
C LEU A 239 2.10 12.54 -8.68
N ALA A 240 2.65 12.55 -7.47
CA ALA A 240 4.08 12.38 -7.23
C ALA A 240 4.57 10.96 -7.60
N LEU A 241 3.81 9.92 -7.27
CA LEU A 241 4.12 8.55 -7.68
C LEU A 241 4.11 8.42 -9.20
N LYS A 242 3.09 8.96 -9.88
CA LYS A 242 3.02 8.99 -11.35
C LYS A 242 4.23 9.71 -11.96
N SER A 243 4.59 10.88 -11.44
CA SER A 243 5.77 11.63 -11.87
C SER A 243 7.05 10.78 -11.75
N LYS A 244 7.25 10.13 -10.61
CA LYS A 244 8.42 9.25 -10.38
C LYS A 244 8.44 8.04 -11.32
N VAL A 245 7.31 7.41 -11.55
CA VAL A 245 7.17 6.26 -12.47
C VAL A 245 7.53 6.67 -13.90
N LEU A 246 7.02 7.81 -14.36
CA LEU A 246 7.31 8.31 -15.72
C LEU A 246 8.76 8.76 -15.88
N LEU A 247 9.37 9.31 -14.82
CA LEU A 247 10.80 9.60 -14.81
C LEU A 247 11.64 8.32 -15.00
N TYR A 248 11.31 7.25 -14.28
CA TYR A 248 11.96 5.95 -14.49
C TYR A 248 11.72 5.42 -15.91
N ALA A 249 10.50 5.55 -16.44
CA ALA A 249 10.17 5.18 -17.81
C ALA A 249 10.99 5.94 -18.87
N ALA A 250 11.37 7.20 -18.62
CA ALA A 250 12.21 7.98 -19.54
C ALA A 250 13.73 7.73 -19.39
N SER A 251 14.14 7.18 -18.25
CA SER A 251 15.55 6.95 -17.89
C SER A 251 16.29 5.96 -18.81
N GLU A 252 17.62 6.01 -18.83
CA GLU A 252 18.44 5.10 -19.66
C GLU A 252 18.14 3.63 -19.36
N LEU A 253 17.98 3.28 -18.08
CA LEU A 253 17.80 1.92 -17.60
C LEU A 253 16.68 1.17 -18.36
N PHE A 254 15.56 1.85 -18.59
CA PHE A 254 14.38 1.28 -19.23
C PHE A 254 14.32 1.52 -20.75
N ASN A 255 15.25 2.27 -21.32
CA ASN A 255 15.26 2.57 -22.76
C ASN A 255 16.43 1.90 -23.52
N ASN A 256 17.44 1.41 -22.78
CA ASN A 256 18.61 0.78 -23.36
C ASN A 256 19.05 -0.45 -22.54
N PRO A 257 18.67 -1.67 -22.94
CA PRO A 257 19.01 -2.89 -22.21
C PRO A 257 20.38 -3.45 -22.60
N SER A 258 21.33 -2.61 -23.02
CA SER A 258 22.70 -3.02 -23.38
C SER A 258 23.43 -3.70 -22.23
N TRP A 259 23.17 -3.25 -21.00
CA TRP A 259 23.66 -3.86 -19.75
C TRP A 259 23.22 -5.33 -19.57
N ALA A 260 22.16 -5.76 -20.27
CA ALA A 260 21.58 -7.09 -20.19
C ALA A 260 21.69 -7.86 -21.51
N GLY A 261 22.73 -7.64 -22.32
CA GLY A 261 22.90 -8.16 -23.69
C GLY A 261 22.32 -9.56 -23.95
N ALA A 262 22.72 -10.56 -23.15
CA ALA A 262 22.30 -11.96 -23.28
C ALA A 262 20.88 -12.30 -22.79
N TYR A 263 20.17 -11.38 -22.15
CA TYR A 263 18.81 -11.61 -21.66
C TYR A 263 17.80 -11.60 -22.80
N SER A 264 17.05 -12.69 -22.98
CA SER A 264 16.13 -12.88 -24.11
C SER A 264 14.87 -12.01 -24.03
N ASN A 265 14.34 -11.78 -22.83
CA ASN A 265 13.03 -11.19 -22.60
C ASN A 265 13.14 -9.67 -22.39
N LYS A 266 13.64 -8.96 -23.42
CA LYS A 266 13.93 -7.52 -23.34
C LYS A 266 12.72 -6.67 -22.99
N GLU A 267 11.52 -7.10 -23.38
CA GLU A 267 10.25 -6.47 -23.06
C GLU A 267 9.93 -6.41 -21.55
N LEU A 268 10.58 -7.26 -20.76
CA LEU A 268 10.47 -7.23 -19.30
C LEU A 268 11.39 -6.18 -18.68
N ILE A 269 12.40 -5.67 -19.38
CA ILE A 269 13.40 -4.76 -18.79
C ILE A 269 13.59 -3.46 -19.58
N SER A 270 12.94 -3.33 -20.73
CA SER A 270 13.01 -2.15 -21.58
C SER A 270 11.69 -1.86 -22.24
N LEU A 271 11.38 -0.58 -22.37
CA LEU A 271 10.23 -0.03 -23.04
C LEU A 271 10.49 0.07 -24.55
N SER A 272 9.44 -0.15 -25.33
CA SER A 272 9.44 -0.03 -26.79
C SER A 272 8.23 0.79 -27.25
N GLY A 273 8.15 1.12 -28.54
CA GLY A 273 7.03 1.88 -29.11
C GLY A 273 7.25 3.39 -29.08
N GLU A 274 7.03 4.04 -27.94
CA GLU A 274 7.19 5.51 -27.83
C GLU A 274 8.64 5.96 -27.97
N SER A 275 8.84 7.16 -28.55
CA SER A 275 10.16 7.77 -28.57
C SER A 275 10.58 8.20 -27.16
N ARG A 276 11.89 8.14 -26.88
CA ARG A 276 12.42 8.56 -25.59
C ARG A 276 12.15 10.05 -25.29
N THR A 277 12.11 10.89 -26.31
CA THR A 277 11.74 12.31 -26.18
C THR A 277 10.31 12.47 -25.67
N GLN A 278 9.35 11.69 -26.17
CA GLN A 278 7.96 11.72 -25.68
C GLN A 278 7.88 11.27 -24.21
N ARG A 279 8.64 10.24 -23.81
CA ARG A 279 8.69 9.80 -22.41
C ARG A 279 9.23 10.89 -21.48
N TRP A 280 10.27 11.62 -21.90
CA TRP A 280 10.80 12.77 -21.16
C TRP A 280 9.77 13.91 -21.06
N GLN A 281 9.04 14.19 -22.13
CA GLN A 281 7.96 15.17 -22.10
C GLN A 281 6.88 14.76 -21.09
N ALA A 282 6.40 13.50 -21.14
CA ALA A 282 5.40 12.99 -20.22
C ALA A 282 5.87 13.03 -18.75
N ALA A 283 7.14 12.73 -18.49
CA ALA A 283 7.74 12.86 -17.16
C ALA A 283 7.77 14.31 -16.69
N SER A 284 8.14 15.25 -17.56
CA SER A 284 8.15 16.68 -17.26
C SER A 284 6.76 17.22 -16.99
N ASP A 285 5.76 16.84 -17.79
CA ASP A 285 4.37 17.26 -17.61
C ASP A 285 3.79 16.74 -16.29
N ALA A 286 4.11 15.49 -15.93
CA ALA A 286 3.70 14.90 -14.66
C ALA A 286 4.36 15.60 -13.45
N ALA A 287 5.63 15.98 -13.55
CA ALA A 287 6.29 16.78 -12.52
C ALA A 287 5.66 18.18 -12.39
N LEU A 288 5.34 18.83 -13.51
CA LEU A 288 4.63 20.10 -13.51
C LEU A 288 3.26 19.99 -12.84
N ALA A 289 2.51 18.91 -13.10
CA ALA A 289 1.22 18.67 -12.46
C ALA A 289 1.33 18.59 -10.92
N VAL A 290 2.40 18.01 -10.38
CA VAL A 290 2.68 18.02 -8.92
C VAL A 290 2.91 19.45 -8.46
N ILE A 291 3.82 20.19 -9.10
CA ILE A 291 4.16 21.57 -8.74
C ILE A 291 2.91 22.46 -8.76
N THR A 292 2.11 22.37 -9.82
CA THR A 292 0.86 23.13 -9.95
C THR A 292 -0.17 22.75 -8.90
N ALA A 293 -0.29 21.46 -8.54
CA ALA A 293 -1.24 21.02 -7.52
C ALA A 293 -0.91 21.54 -6.12
N TYR A 294 0.37 21.72 -5.79
CA TYR A 294 0.84 22.20 -4.49
C TYR A 294 1.00 23.73 -4.44
N GLY A 295 1.26 24.40 -5.57
CA GLY A 295 1.46 25.85 -5.64
C GLY A 295 2.87 26.31 -5.21
N ALA A 296 3.10 27.62 -5.17
CA ALA A 296 4.44 28.22 -5.07
C ALA A 296 5.11 28.21 -3.67
N THR A 297 4.48 27.66 -2.63
CA THR A 297 4.90 27.90 -1.23
C THR A 297 4.93 26.65 -0.34
N THR A 298 5.39 25.52 -0.85
CA THR A 298 5.30 24.24 -0.12
C THR A 298 6.62 23.71 0.45
N LEU A 299 7.77 24.27 0.07
CA LEU A 299 9.05 23.85 0.64
C LEU A 299 9.21 24.37 2.06
N THR A 300 9.67 23.50 2.95
CA THR A 300 9.94 23.88 4.32
C THR A 300 11.16 24.78 4.37
N ILE A 301 11.01 25.95 5.02
CA ILE A 301 12.06 26.98 5.09
C ILE A 301 13.34 26.46 5.78
N SER A 302 13.20 25.56 6.75
CA SER A 302 14.33 24.97 7.48
C SER A 302 14.39 23.47 7.26
N TYR A 303 15.45 23.01 6.59
CA TYR A 303 15.68 21.59 6.32
C TYR A 303 15.63 20.72 7.60
N ASN A 304 16.14 21.23 8.73
CA ASN A 304 16.12 20.52 10.01
C ASN A 304 14.69 20.20 10.50
N ASN A 305 13.69 20.97 10.09
CA ASN A 305 12.29 20.73 10.48
C ASN A 305 11.67 19.52 9.78
N LEU A 306 12.28 19.03 8.70
CA LEU A 306 11.83 17.82 8.01
C LEU A 306 12.10 16.54 8.83
N PHE A 307 13.00 16.59 9.82
CA PHE A 307 13.50 15.40 10.53
C PHE A 307 13.27 15.43 12.04
N ASN A 308 12.55 16.44 12.56
CA ASN A 308 12.25 16.56 13.99
C ASN A 308 10.79 16.19 14.31
N ALA A 309 10.38 16.34 15.57
CA ALA A 309 9.02 16.00 16.03
C ALA A 309 7.90 16.79 15.30
N GLY A 310 8.22 17.92 14.66
CA GLY A 310 7.30 18.71 13.84
C GLY A 310 7.29 18.34 12.34
N SER A 311 8.02 17.29 11.93
CA SER A 311 8.14 16.86 10.54
C SER A 311 6.80 16.52 9.89
N LEU A 312 5.89 15.87 10.64
CA LEU A 312 4.60 15.41 10.11
C LEU A 312 3.66 16.56 9.70
N SER A 313 3.88 17.79 10.19
CA SER A 313 3.07 18.97 9.85
C SER A 313 3.72 19.88 8.81
N GLN A 314 4.87 19.48 8.27
CA GLN A 314 5.57 20.24 7.24
C GLN A 314 4.84 20.19 5.89
N THR A 315 4.78 21.32 5.20
CA THR A 315 4.09 21.45 3.91
C THR A 315 4.77 20.70 2.77
N GLU A 316 6.04 20.34 2.95
CA GLU A 316 6.85 19.61 1.99
C GLU A 316 6.53 18.10 1.97
N MET A 317 5.86 17.59 3.00
CA MET A 317 5.52 16.18 3.10
C MET A 317 4.38 15.81 2.15
N ILE A 318 4.72 15.00 1.13
CA ILE A 318 3.76 14.50 0.14
C ILE A 318 3.09 13.21 0.62
N PHE A 319 3.90 12.21 0.99
CA PHE A 319 3.45 10.93 1.51
C PHE A 319 4.47 10.39 2.51
N ILE A 320 4.00 10.01 3.69
CA ILE A 320 4.84 9.61 4.81
C ILE A 320 4.29 8.34 5.46
N ARG A 321 5.18 7.41 5.80
CA ARG A 321 4.84 6.31 6.70
C ARG A 321 4.92 6.81 8.13
N ARG A 322 3.88 6.55 8.92
CA ARG A 322 3.90 6.83 10.35
C ARG A 322 4.34 5.60 11.12
N ASN A 323 5.32 5.79 11.99
CA ASN A 323 5.84 4.75 12.85
C ASN A 323 5.46 5.07 14.30
N THR A 324 5.31 4.02 15.11
CA THR A 324 5.28 4.17 16.56
C THR A 324 6.64 4.66 17.04
N ALA A 325 6.67 5.40 18.15
CA ALA A 325 7.92 5.84 18.77
C ALA A 325 8.85 4.64 19.01
N SER A 326 10.07 4.74 18.51
CA SER A 326 11.12 3.72 18.59
C SER A 326 12.48 4.40 18.63
N ASN A 327 13.47 3.74 19.22
CA ASN A 327 14.88 4.11 19.15
C ASN A 327 15.73 3.07 18.38
N SER A 328 15.09 2.19 17.61
CA SER A 328 15.79 1.12 16.88
C SER A 328 16.78 1.67 15.85
N PHE A 329 16.46 2.82 15.24
CA PHE A 329 17.35 3.48 14.28
C PHE A 329 18.63 3.97 14.97
N GLU A 330 18.50 4.64 16.11
CA GLU A 330 19.61 5.11 16.93
C GLU A 330 20.43 3.94 17.46
N GLN A 331 19.80 2.89 17.98
CA GLN A 331 20.50 1.68 18.45
C GLN A 331 21.29 0.99 17.33
N ALA A 332 20.76 0.98 16.10
CA ALA A 332 21.46 0.38 14.96
C ALA A 332 22.69 1.20 14.55
N ASN A 333 22.60 2.53 14.54
CA ASN A 333 23.61 3.39 13.88
C ASN A 333 24.49 4.21 14.83
N PHE A 334 24.11 4.44 16.09
CA PHE A 334 24.95 5.20 17.02
C PHE A 334 26.24 4.45 17.35
N PRO A 335 27.33 5.16 17.71
CA PRO A 335 28.56 4.53 18.16
C PRO A 335 28.33 3.59 19.34
N ILE A 336 29.17 2.54 19.44
CA ILE A 336 29.14 1.59 20.58
C ILE A 336 29.25 2.32 21.93
N GLY A 337 30.04 3.39 22.01
CA GLY A 337 30.17 4.21 23.23
C GLY A 337 28.88 4.93 23.65
N LEU A 338 27.89 5.04 22.75
CA LEU A 338 26.57 5.63 22.99
C LEU A 338 25.45 4.58 22.96
N GLN A 339 25.77 3.33 23.32
CA GLN A 339 24.83 2.19 23.34
C GLN A 339 24.26 1.81 21.96
N GLY A 340 24.91 2.23 20.87
CA GLY A 340 24.55 1.80 19.53
C GLY A 340 25.46 0.66 19.01
N ARG A 341 25.30 0.33 17.73
CA ARG A 341 26.04 -0.76 17.06
C ARG A 341 26.97 -0.27 15.95
N SER A 342 27.17 1.05 15.87
CA SER A 342 27.94 1.78 14.85
C SER A 342 27.52 1.47 13.41
N GLY A 343 26.33 0.91 13.16
CA GLY A 343 25.93 0.28 11.89
C GLY A 343 26.31 1.07 10.64
N THR A 344 25.44 1.95 10.18
CA THR A 344 25.69 2.81 9.01
C THR A 344 26.39 4.09 9.42
N ASN A 345 27.55 4.39 8.83
CA ASN A 345 28.35 5.58 9.11
C ASN A 345 28.56 6.39 7.81
N PRO A 346 28.73 7.71 7.88
CA PRO A 346 29.23 8.48 6.74
C PRO A 346 30.56 7.91 6.23
N SER A 347 30.70 7.81 4.91
CA SER A 347 31.92 7.33 4.23
C SER A 347 33.10 8.29 4.38
#